data_AF-A0A7J6QPX2-F1
#
_entry.id   AF-A0A7J6QPX2-F1
#
_cell.length_a   1.000
_cell.length_b   1.000
_cell.length_c   1.000
_cell.angle_alpha   90.00
_cell.angle_beta   90.00
_cell.angle_gamma   90.00
#
_symmetry.space_group_name_H-M   'P 1'
#
loop_
_entity.id
_entity.type
_entity.pdbx_description
1 polymer ?
#
loop_
_entity_poly.entity_id
_entity_poly.type
_entity_poly.pdbx_seq_one_letter_code
_entity_poly.pdbx_strand_id
1 'polypeptide(L)'
;SAALESLDRYLAVRKTVADSGCDCLVLVCGPDGSLNSGSVQCALHLLYGTSGRELIGSEFSDMADELSELFMIVSGKEGSWSTIFCQDAMVSKVSAMTRLWPSTLVFSADMDKDIDTYDSQKTAAFIRALSGTTRIAVCPSLLGEKVNITRLNMSVEKWPLVKAYGYEGFATYGFLTLSNDVTDISERLNREVLSKWTPAAVTHATQGHCMRELEAAWDESITAVTRMAECQKVIGEE
;
A
#
# COMPACT_ATOMS: atom_id res chain seq x y z
N SER A 1 16.20 9.29 5.42
CA SER A 1 15.39 9.37 6.67
C SER A 1 14.02 8.85 6.32
N ALA A 2 13.37 8.08 7.20
CA ALA A 2 12.17 7.32 6.83
C ALA A 2 11.06 8.18 6.18
N ALA A 3 10.84 9.41 6.66
CA ALA A 3 9.85 10.33 6.08
C ALA A 3 10.23 10.85 4.68
N LEU A 4 11.53 11.05 4.40
CA LEU A 4 11.98 11.46 3.07
C LEU A 4 11.80 10.33 2.05
N GLU A 5 12.13 9.10 2.45
CA GLU A 5 11.93 7.94 1.58
C GLU A 5 10.43 7.65 1.37
N SER A 6 9.59 7.91 2.40
CA SER A 6 8.14 7.85 2.26
C SER A 6 7.61 8.91 1.30
N LEU A 7 8.16 10.13 1.32
CA LEU A 7 7.82 11.18 0.36
C LEU A 7 8.11 10.73 -1.09
N ASP A 8 9.28 10.15 -1.36
CA ASP A 8 9.63 9.70 -2.71
C ASP A 8 8.63 8.66 -3.24
N ARG A 9 8.24 7.70 -2.39
CA ARG A 9 7.22 6.69 -2.72
C ARG A 9 5.85 7.32 -2.96
N TYR A 10 5.44 8.26 -2.10
CA TYR A 10 4.19 9.00 -2.28
C TYR A 10 4.15 9.76 -3.60
N LEU A 11 5.22 10.48 -3.95
CA LEU A 11 5.31 11.21 -5.22
C LEU A 11 5.26 10.27 -6.43
N ALA A 12 5.88 9.09 -6.34
CA ALA A 12 5.81 8.07 -7.38
C ALA A 12 4.38 7.54 -7.57
N VAL A 13 3.69 7.16 -6.49
CA VAL A 13 2.29 6.71 -6.55
C VAL A 13 1.40 7.81 -7.14
N ARG A 14 1.49 9.03 -6.60
CA ARG A 14 0.72 10.19 -7.06
C ARG A 14 0.93 10.47 -8.55
N LYS A 15 2.17 10.37 -9.04
CA LYS A 15 2.47 10.50 -10.47
C LYS A 15 1.77 9.40 -11.29
N THR A 16 1.86 8.14 -10.86
CA THR A 16 1.19 7.03 -11.57
C THR A 16 -0.34 7.19 -11.60
N VAL A 17 -0.95 7.74 -10.54
CA VAL A 17 -2.38 8.08 -10.52
C VAL A 17 -2.71 9.17 -11.53
N ALA A 18 -1.93 10.26 -11.52
CA ALA A 18 -2.10 11.38 -12.44
C ALA A 18 -1.94 10.94 -13.91
N ASP A 19 -0.89 10.17 -14.21
CA ASP A 19 -0.61 9.69 -15.56
C ASP A 19 -1.68 8.68 -16.04
N SER A 20 -2.47 8.10 -15.13
CA SER A 20 -3.62 7.22 -15.45
C SER A 20 -4.90 8.00 -15.71
N GLY A 21 -4.86 9.34 -15.61
CA GLY A 21 -6.01 10.20 -15.79
C GLY A 21 -7.02 10.13 -14.65
N CYS A 22 -6.63 9.60 -13.49
CA CYS A 22 -7.48 9.51 -12.31
C CYS A 22 -7.24 10.70 -11.37
N ASP A 23 -8.27 11.10 -10.65
CA ASP A 23 -8.23 12.21 -9.70
C ASP A 23 -7.57 11.80 -8.38
N CYS A 24 -7.78 10.55 -7.96
CA CYS A 24 -7.19 9.97 -6.77
C CYS A 24 -7.11 8.44 -6.88
N LEU A 25 -6.27 7.83 -6.03
CA LEU A 25 -6.25 6.40 -5.73
C LEU A 25 -6.91 6.17 -4.38
N VAL A 26 -7.85 5.23 -4.36
CA VAL A 26 -8.58 4.81 -3.16
C VAL A 26 -7.95 3.53 -2.63
N LEU A 27 -7.40 3.60 -1.41
CA LEU A 27 -6.85 2.46 -0.67
C LEU A 27 -7.68 2.27 0.59
N VAL A 28 -8.47 1.21 0.67
CA VAL A 28 -9.19 0.85 1.89
C VAL A 28 -8.61 -0.47 2.38
N CYS A 29 -7.95 -0.44 3.53
CA CYS A 29 -7.33 -1.61 4.11
C CYS A 29 -8.36 -2.40 4.94
N GLY A 30 -8.01 -3.66 5.22
CA GLY A 30 -8.79 -4.51 6.12
C GLY A 30 -10.24 -4.80 5.68
N PRO A 31 -11.14 -5.11 6.63
CA PRO A 31 -12.49 -5.59 6.35
C PRO A 31 -13.34 -4.62 5.53
N ASP A 32 -13.16 -3.31 5.74
CA ASP A 32 -13.92 -2.26 5.07
C ASP A 32 -13.61 -2.11 3.58
N GLY A 33 -12.43 -2.58 3.16
CA GLY A 33 -12.05 -2.74 1.76
C GLY A 33 -12.32 -4.15 1.23
N SER A 34 -13.09 -4.98 1.96
CA SER A 34 -13.24 -6.41 1.68
C SER A 34 -11.91 -7.17 1.57
N LEU A 35 -10.96 -6.85 2.46
CA LEU A 35 -9.62 -7.44 2.51
C LEU A 35 -8.86 -7.26 1.19
N ASN A 36 -8.96 -6.07 0.61
CA ASN A 36 -8.31 -5.76 -0.65
C ASN A 36 -6.78 -5.79 -0.53
N SER A 37 -6.16 -6.85 -1.04
CA SER A 37 -4.71 -7.07 -0.92
C SER A 37 -3.89 -5.95 -1.56
N GLY A 38 -4.29 -5.45 -2.73
CA GLY A 38 -3.56 -4.36 -3.38
C GLY A 38 -3.60 -3.05 -2.58
N SER A 39 -4.69 -2.74 -1.89
CA SER A 39 -4.78 -1.58 -0.99
C SER A 39 -3.80 -1.69 0.16
N VAL A 40 -3.79 -2.84 0.84
CA VAL A 40 -2.87 -3.11 1.95
C VAL A 40 -1.43 -3.05 1.48
N GLN A 41 -1.10 -3.73 0.38
CA GLN A 41 0.26 -3.75 -0.20
C GLN A 41 0.73 -2.35 -0.58
N CYS A 42 -0.12 -1.52 -1.18
CA CYS A 42 0.24 -0.14 -1.52
C CYS A 42 0.40 0.73 -0.26
N ALA A 43 -0.45 0.56 0.75
CA ALA A 43 -0.33 1.28 2.03
C ALA A 43 0.96 0.91 2.77
N LEU A 44 1.33 -0.38 2.80
CA LEU A 44 2.59 -0.86 3.35
C LEU A 44 3.77 -0.26 2.60
N HIS A 45 3.73 -0.25 1.26
CA HIS A 45 4.78 0.38 0.47
C HIS A 45 4.93 1.85 0.85
N LEU A 46 3.84 2.62 0.93
CA LEU A 46 3.88 4.03 1.26
C LEU A 46 4.44 4.29 2.68
N LEU A 47 3.94 3.56 3.68
CA LEU A 47 4.29 3.79 5.09
C LEU A 47 5.59 3.11 5.51
N TYR A 48 5.86 1.89 5.07
CA TYR A 48 6.97 1.07 5.53
C TYR A 48 8.06 0.86 4.50
N GLY A 49 7.80 1.15 3.22
CA GLY A 49 8.79 0.99 2.16
C GLY A 49 9.00 -0.44 1.68
N THR A 50 8.11 -1.37 2.07
CA THR A 50 8.09 -2.74 1.56
C THR A 50 7.89 -2.74 0.04
N SER A 51 8.55 -3.67 -0.65
CA SER A 51 8.48 -3.73 -2.12
C SER A 51 8.72 -5.14 -2.65
N GLY A 52 8.40 -5.36 -3.92
CA GLY A 52 8.67 -6.64 -4.59
C GLY A 52 8.01 -7.84 -3.89
N ARG A 53 8.78 -8.91 -3.64
CA ARG A 53 8.24 -10.17 -3.09
C ARG A 53 7.87 -10.08 -1.59
N GLU A 54 8.40 -9.09 -0.86
CA GLU A 54 8.04 -8.88 0.54
C GLU A 54 6.55 -8.57 0.71
N LEU A 55 5.94 -7.95 -0.31
CA LEU A 55 4.50 -7.66 -0.35
C LEU A 55 3.62 -8.92 -0.43
N ILE A 56 4.20 -10.11 -0.59
CA ILE A 56 3.50 -11.39 -0.81
C ILE A 56 3.81 -12.40 0.33
N GLY A 57 4.78 -12.10 1.22
CA GLY A 57 5.28 -13.02 2.25
C GLY A 57 4.41 -13.12 3.51
N SER A 58 4.73 -14.03 4.44
CA SER A 58 3.98 -14.21 5.70
C SER A 58 4.21 -13.10 6.74
N GLU A 59 5.38 -12.44 6.72
CA GLU A 59 5.68 -11.25 7.55
C GLU A 59 4.75 -10.07 7.24
N PHE A 60 4.03 -10.14 6.11
CA PHE A 60 2.94 -9.25 5.75
C PHE A 60 1.80 -9.27 6.76
N SER A 61 1.51 -10.42 7.42
CA SER A 61 0.29 -10.58 8.22
C SER A 61 0.22 -9.57 9.36
N ASP A 62 1.27 -9.46 10.18
CA ASP A 62 1.26 -8.59 11.36
C ASP A 62 1.19 -7.10 10.98
N MET A 63 1.92 -6.68 9.94
CA MET A 63 1.87 -5.30 9.47
C MET A 63 0.55 -4.98 8.73
N ALA A 64 -0.03 -5.96 8.04
CA ALA A 64 -1.34 -5.82 7.39
C ALA A 64 -2.45 -5.69 8.43
N ASP A 65 -2.37 -6.44 9.53
CA ASP A 65 -3.31 -6.36 10.65
C ASP A 65 -3.25 -5.00 11.32
N GLU A 66 -2.05 -4.41 11.48
CA GLU A 66 -1.89 -3.04 11.97
C GLU A 66 -2.61 -2.02 11.07
N LEU A 67 -2.67 -2.26 9.76
CA LEU A 67 -3.34 -1.37 8.80
C LEU A 67 -4.84 -1.67 8.63
N SER A 68 -5.41 -2.63 9.33
CA SER A 68 -6.80 -3.11 9.12
C SER A 68 -7.86 -1.99 9.12
N GLU A 69 -7.64 -0.94 9.88
CA GLU A 69 -8.58 0.18 10.05
C GLU A 69 -8.25 1.42 9.24
N LEU A 70 -7.20 1.35 8.43
CA LEU A 70 -6.67 2.48 7.70
C LEU A 70 -7.29 2.60 6.30
N PHE A 71 -7.62 3.83 5.90
CA PHE A 71 -7.81 4.14 4.49
C PHE A 71 -6.95 5.33 4.07
N MET A 72 -6.57 5.36 2.79
CA MET A 72 -5.89 6.48 2.15
C MET A 72 -6.56 6.85 0.84
N ILE A 73 -6.71 8.15 0.62
CA ILE A 73 -7.04 8.76 -0.66
C ILE A 73 -5.81 9.53 -1.13
N VAL A 74 -5.09 8.98 -2.10
CA VAL A 74 -3.88 9.62 -2.66
C VAL A 74 -4.27 10.43 -3.88
N SER A 75 -4.16 11.75 -3.82
CA SER A 75 -4.58 12.63 -4.91
C SER A 75 -3.57 12.65 -6.06
N GLY A 76 -4.04 12.41 -7.28
CA GLY A 76 -3.29 12.60 -8.53
C GLY A 76 -3.28 14.05 -9.02
N LYS A 77 -4.22 14.89 -8.56
CA LYS A 77 -4.34 16.30 -8.99
C LYS A 77 -3.36 17.19 -8.24
N GLU A 78 -2.62 18.03 -8.96
CA GLU A 78 -1.77 19.06 -8.33
C GLU A 78 -2.61 20.05 -7.52
N GLY A 79 -2.12 20.44 -6.33
CA GLY A 79 -2.83 21.33 -5.41
C GLY A 79 -4.01 20.71 -4.65
N SER A 80 -4.40 19.47 -4.96
CA SER A 80 -5.43 18.74 -4.21
C SER A 80 -4.86 18.00 -3.01
N TRP A 81 -5.68 17.83 -1.98
CA TRP A 81 -5.27 17.18 -0.74
C TRP A 81 -5.38 15.66 -0.82
N SER A 82 -4.35 14.96 -0.35
CA SER A 82 -4.45 13.54 0.01
C SER A 82 -5.01 13.42 1.42
N THR A 83 -5.77 12.35 1.69
CA THR A 83 -6.37 12.12 3.00
C THR A 83 -6.00 10.74 3.51
N ILE A 84 -5.67 10.65 4.79
CA ILE A 84 -5.45 9.40 5.50
C ILE A 84 -6.36 9.39 6.71
N PHE A 85 -7.03 8.28 6.94
CA PHE A 85 -7.73 8.02 8.18
C PHE A 85 -7.12 6.79 8.85
N CYS A 86 -6.89 6.86 10.15
CA CYS A 86 -6.39 5.74 10.94
C CYS A 86 -6.95 5.78 12.37
N GLN A 87 -6.74 4.70 13.12
CA GLN A 87 -6.99 4.73 14.57
C GLN A 87 -6.06 5.74 15.28
N ASP A 88 -6.52 6.27 16.41
CA ASP A 88 -5.74 7.21 17.21
C ASP A 88 -4.41 6.63 17.70
N ALA A 89 -4.37 5.34 18.03
CA ALA A 89 -3.13 4.64 18.40
C ALA A 89 -2.04 4.69 17.30
N MET A 90 -2.44 4.83 16.03
CA MET A 90 -1.52 4.88 14.88
C MET A 90 -1.14 6.31 14.47
N VAL A 91 -1.83 7.33 14.97
CA VAL A 91 -1.72 8.70 14.44
C VAL A 91 -0.28 9.23 14.50
N SER A 92 0.45 8.93 15.58
CA SER A 92 1.83 9.37 15.76
C SER A 92 2.76 8.74 14.71
N LYS A 93 2.57 7.45 14.43
CA LYS A 93 3.38 6.69 13.48
C LYS A 93 3.09 7.12 12.04
N VAL A 94 1.82 7.22 11.68
CA VAL A 94 1.38 7.71 10.35
C VAL A 94 1.89 9.13 10.13
N SER A 95 1.66 10.05 11.08
CA SER A 95 2.10 11.44 10.97
C SER A 95 3.62 11.56 10.86
N ALA A 96 4.39 10.74 11.60
CA ALA A 96 5.84 10.75 11.50
C ALA A 96 6.33 10.37 10.09
N MET A 97 5.67 9.42 9.44
CA MET A 97 6.00 8.97 8.08
C MET A 97 5.55 9.94 7.00
N THR A 98 4.36 10.54 7.17
CA THR A 98 3.73 11.37 6.13
C THR A 98 3.96 12.87 6.31
N ARG A 99 4.70 13.31 7.34
CA ARG A 99 4.96 14.74 7.64
C ARG A 99 5.55 15.56 6.49
N LEU A 100 6.22 14.91 5.53
CA LEU A 100 6.82 15.58 4.37
C LEU A 100 5.93 15.53 3.12
N TRP A 101 4.82 14.78 3.17
CA TRP A 101 3.90 14.67 2.03
C TRP A 101 3.19 16.01 1.81
N PRO A 102 3.24 16.58 0.61
CA PRO A 102 2.54 17.83 0.32
C PRO A 102 1.03 17.63 0.41
N SER A 103 0.34 18.62 0.98
CA SER A 103 -1.12 18.69 1.06
C SER A 103 -1.76 17.39 1.55
N THR A 104 -1.32 16.88 2.71
CA THR A 104 -1.88 15.65 3.29
C THR A 104 -2.61 15.95 4.59
N LEU A 105 -3.86 15.49 4.71
CA LEU A 105 -4.63 15.49 5.95
C LEU A 105 -4.57 14.11 6.58
N VAL A 106 -4.29 14.05 7.87
CA VAL A 106 -4.40 12.82 8.67
C VAL A 106 -5.53 13.03 9.66
N PHE A 107 -6.57 12.20 9.55
CA PHE A 107 -7.67 12.11 10.50
C PHE A 107 -7.44 10.89 11.39
N SER A 108 -7.71 11.04 12.68
CA SER A 108 -7.77 9.93 13.62
C SER A 108 -9.07 9.92 14.40
N ALA A 109 -9.49 8.73 14.78
CA ALA A 109 -10.62 8.50 15.67
C ALA A 109 -10.25 7.42 16.69
N ASP A 110 -10.84 7.54 17.87
CA ASP A 110 -10.65 6.61 18.97
C ASP A 110 -11.77 5.56 18.95
N MET A 111 -11.42 4.33 18.56
CA MET A 111 -12.35 3.22 18.43
C MET A 111 -12.89 2.74 19.79
N ASP A 112 -12.14 2.92 20.87
CA ASP A 112 -12.47 2.36 22.18
C ASP A 112 -13.60 3.11 22.91
N LYS A 113 -13.95 4.31 22.43
CA LYS A 113 -14.98 5.16 23.06
C LYS A 113 -16.38 4.79 22.62
N ASP A 114 -16.63 4.77 21.31
CA ASP A 114 -17.93 4.50 20.71
C ASP A 114 -17.76 4.12 19.23
N ILE A 115 -18.12 2.88 18.91
CA ILE A 115 -17.97 2.30 17.57
C ILE A 115 -18.85 3.04 16.56
N ASP A 116 -20.08 3.40 16.94
CA ASP A 116 -21.01 4.08 16.02
C ASP A 116 -20.49 5.48 15.65
N THR A 117 -19.92 6.19 16.63
CA THR A 117 -19.24 7.48 16.38
C THR A 117 -17.99 7.29 15.53
N TYR A 118 -17.18 6.26 15.80
CA TYR A 118 -15.97 5.95 15.03
C TYR A 118 -16.32 5.68 13.55
N ASP A 119 -17.29 4.81 13.27
CA ASP A 119 -17.73 4.48 11.92
C ASP A 119 -18.34 5.67 11.19
N SER A 120 -19.08 6.52 11.92
CA SER A 120 -19.63 7.77 11.40
C SER A 120 -18.53 8.76 11.01
N GLN A 121 -17.49 8.89 11.83
CA GLN A 121 -16.33 9.75 11.55
C GLN A 121 -15.50 9.22 10.38
N LYS A 122 -15.26 7.90 10.32
CA LYS A 122 -14.57 7.22 9.21
C LYS A 122 -15.29 7.45 7.90
N THR A 123 -16.61 7.23 7.87
CA THR A 123 -17.45 7.45 6.70
C THR A 123 -17.47 8.92 6.28
N ALA A 124 -17.62 9.85 7.23
CA ALA A 124 -17.59 11.28 6.94
C ALA A 124 -16.23 11.74 6.36
N ALA A 125 -15.13 11.22 6.89
CA ALA A 125 -13.79 11.48 6.36
C ALA A 125 -13.63 10.95 4.93
N PHE A 126 -14.14 9.75 4.66
CA PHE A 126 -14.11 9.13 3.33
C PHE A 126 -14.91 9.94 2.30
N ILE A 127 -16.14 10.34 2.64
CA ILE A 127 -16.99 11.20 1.78
C ILE A 127 -16.31 12.54 1.51
N ARG A 128 -15.77 13.18 2.55
CA ARG A 128 -15.05 14.45 2.42
C ARG A 128 -13.85 14.32 1.49
N ALA A 129 -13.10 13.23 1.60
CA ALA A 129 -11.91 12.99 0.79
C ALA A 129 -12.22 12.72 -0.69
N LEU A 130 -13.39 12.16 -1.00
CA LEU A 130 -13.85 11.93 -2.37
C LEU A 130 -14.66 13.09 -2.97
N SER A 131 -14.98 14.11 -2.17
CA SER A 131 -15.75 15.26 -2.63
C SER A 131 -15.04 15.97 -3.80
N GLY A 132 -15.76 16.16 -4.91
CA GLY A 132 -15.22 16.80 -6.12
C GLY A 132 -14.33 15.90 -6.98
N THR A 133 -14.24 14.60 -6.68
CA THR A 133 -13.61 13.61 -7.55
C THR A 133 -14.63 13.00 -8.50
N THR A 134 -14.22 12.72 -9.74
CA THR A 134 -15.06 12.07 -10.76
C THR A 134 -14.42 10.81 -11.32
N ARG A 135 -13.10 10.71 -11.33
CA ARG A 135 -12.37 9.52 -11.80
C ARG A 135 -11.52 8.99 -10.66
N ILE A 136 -11.81 7.79 -10.19
CA ILE A 136 -11.09 7.17 -9.08
C ILE A 136 -10.32 5.94 -9.57
N ALA A 137 -9.10 5.81 -9.09
CA ALA A 137 -8.29 4.62 -9.27
C ALA A 137 -8.46 3.68 -8.09
N VAL A 138 -8.46 2.38 -8.36
CA VAL A 138 -8.37 1.31 -7.37
C VAL A 138 -7.29 0.32 -7.80
N CYS A 139 -6.76 -0.44 -6.85
CA CYS A 139 -5.79 -1.49 -7.12
C CYS A 139 -6.27 -2.83 -6.53
N PRO A 140 -7.19 -3.56 -7.20
CA PRO A 140 -7.75 -4.81 -6.71
C PRO A 140 -6.70 -5.89 -6.41
N SER A 141 -5.69 -6.05 -7.28
CA SER A 141 -4.67 -7.09 -7.15
C SER A 141 -3.38 -6.71 -7.87
N LEU A 142 -2.28 -6.63 -7.14
CA LEU A 142 -0.96 -6.30 -7.71
C LEU A 142 -0.28 -7.48 -8.43
N LEU A 143 -0.85 -8.67 -8.33
CA LEU A 143 -0.36 -9.89 -8.99
C LEU A 143 -0.87 -10.05 -10.44
N GLY A 144 -1.57 -9.04 -10.97
CA GLY A 144 -1.86 -8.95 -12.40
C GLY A 144 -3.09 -9.75 -12.86
N GLU A 145 -3.97 -10.14 -11.94
CA GLU A 145 -5.29 -10.63 -12.35
C GLU A 145 -6.10 -9.47 -12.92
N LYS A 146 -6.25 -9.43 -14.25
CA LYS A 146 -7.08 -8.42 -14.91
C LYS A 146 -8.54 -8.64 -14.53
N VAL A 147 -9.10 -7.68 -13.80
CA VAL A 147 -10.52 -7.66 -13.46
C VAL A 147 -11.28 -6.93 -14.57
N ASN A 148 -12.34 -7.55 -15.10
CA ASN A 148 -13.25 -6.87 -16.02
C ASN A 148 -13.92 -5.68 -15.30
N ILE A 149 -14.04 -4.52 -15.97
CA ILE A 149 -14.63 -3.28 -15.43
C ILE A 149 -15.99 -3.50 -14.73
N THR A 150 -16.90 -4.30 -15.30
CA THR A 150 -18.20 -4.55 -14.65
C THR A 150 -18.02 -5.29 -13.32
N ARG A 151 -17.09 -6.26 -13.28
CA ARG A 151 -16.75 -6.97 -12.04
C ARG A 151 -16.03 -6.06 -11.05
N LEU A 152 -15.21 -5.13 -11.54
CA LEU A 152 -14.52 -4.15 -10.73
C LEU A 152 -15.51 -3.24 -10.00
N ASN A 153 -16.45 -2.63 -10.73
CA ASN A 153 -17.47 -1.74 -10.15
C ASN A 153 -18.30 -2.51 -9.12
N MET A 154 -18.79 -3.70 -9.47
CA MET A 154 -19.54 -4.55 -8.53
C MET A 154 -18.71 -4.98 -7.31
N SER A 155 -17.39 -5.11 -7.43
CA SER A 155 -16.51 -5.46 -6.32
C SER A 155 -16.29 -4.27 -5.39
N VAL A 156 -16.09 -3.07 -5.95
CA VAL A 156 -15.91 -1.84 -5.17
C VAL A 156 -17.19 -1.49 -4.42
N GLU A 157 -18.36 -1.63 -5.05
CA GLU A 157 -19.66 -1.42 -4.38
C GLU A 157 -19.97 -2.44 -3.28
N LYS A 158 -19.20 -3.53 -3.21
CA LYS A 158 -19.34 -4.51 -2.12
C LYS A 158 -18.58 -4.10 -0.87
N TRP A 159 -17.61 -3.20 -0.97
CA TRP A 159 -16.80 -2.74 0.16
C TRP A 159 -17.70 -2.09 1.22
N PRO A 160 -17.65 -2.53 2.49
CA PRO A 160 -18.47 -1.96 3.55
C PRO A 160 -18.40 -0.43 3.64
N LEU A 161 -17.22 0.16 3.52
CA LEU A 161 -17.06 1.63 3.55
C LEU A 161 -17.68 2.34 2.33
N VAL A 162 -17.63 1.70 1.15
CA VAL A 162 -18.28 2.24 -0.06
C VAL A 162 -19.80 2.10 0.03
N LYS A 163 -20.30 1.03 0.65
CA LYS A 163 -21.74 0.94 0.95
C LYS A 163 -22.18 2.02 1.92
N ALA A 164 -21.41 2.25 2.99
CA ALA A 164 -21.63 3.33 3.95
C ALA A 164 -21.72 4.69 3.24
N TYR A 165 -20.84 4.94 2.26
CA TYR A 165 -20.88 6.12 1.40
C TYR A 165 -22.22 6.28 0.69
N GLY A 166 -22.86 5.21 0.21
CA GLY A 166 -24.10 5.27 -0.57
C GLY A 166 -25.40 5.36 0.24
N TYR A 167 -25.34 5.36 1.57
CA TYR A 167 -26.53 5.48 2.42
C TYR A 167 -27.05 6.93 2.49
N GLU A 168 -28.38 7.08 2.40
CA GLU A 168 -29.08 8.37 2.37
C GLU A 168 -28.77 9.31 3.55
N GLY A 169 -28.28 8.77 4.68
CA GLY A 169 -27.92 9.53 5.87
C GLY A 169 -26.71 10.47 5.72
N PHE A 170 -25.88 10.30 4.68
CA PHE A 170 -24.67 11.11 4.48
C PHE A 170 -24.74 12.10 3.31
N ALA A 171 -25.95 12.36 2.79
CA ALA A 171 -26.19 13.33 1.70
C ALA A 171 -25.44 13.04 0.38
N THR A 172 -25.12 11.78 0.12
CA THR A 172 -24.55 11.30 -1.15
C THR A 172 -25.67 10.84 -2.09
N TYR A 173 -25.45 10.96 -3.41
CA TYR A 173 -26.46 10.65 -4.44
C TYR A 173 -26.49 9.16 -4.84
N GLY A 174 -26.33 8.23 -3.89
CA GLY A 174 -26.39 6.78 -4.13
C GLY A 174 -25.02 6.10 -4.30
N PHE A 175 -24.98 5.04 -5.12
CA PHE A 175 -23.79 4.21 -5.36
C PHE A 175 -22.59 5.03 -5.87
N LEU A 176 -21.39 4.75 -5.35
CA LEU A 176 -20.16 5.48 -5.68
C LEU A 176 -19.85 5.42 -7.20
N THR A 177 -20.05 4.26 -7.80
CA THR A 177 -19.78 3.99 -9.22
C THR A 177 -20.79 4.64 -10.18
N LEU A 178 -21.86 5.26 -9.65
CA LEU A 178 -22.75 6.12 -10.46
C LEU A 178 -22.19 7.54 -10.59
N SER A 179 -21.52 8.05 -9.55
CA SER A 179 -20.90 9.38 -9.56
C SER A 179 -19.44 9.36 -10.00
N ASN A 180 -18.78 8.22 -9.89
CA ASN A 180 -17.35 8.07 -10.11
C ASN A 180 -17.03 6.96 -11.12
N ASP A 181 -16.21 7.30 -12.11
CA ASP A 181 -15.62 6.34 -13.03
C ASP A 181 -14.44 5.63 -12.35
N VAL A 182 -14.50 4.30 -12.30
CA VAL A 182 -13.54 3.47 -11.55
C VAL A 182 -12.57 2.80 -12.51
N THR A 183 -11.28 3.06 -12.30
CA THR A 183 -10.19 2.49 -13.11
C THR A 183 -9.31 1.58 -12.27
N ASP A 184 -9.05 0.37 -12.75
CA ASP A 184 -8.02 -0.51 -12.20
C ASP A 184 -6.64 -0.06 -12.69
N ILE A 185 -5.78 0.35 -11.75
CA ILE A 185 -4.39 0.75 -12.07
C ILE A 185 -3.36 -0.24 -11.55
N SER A 186 -3.77 -1.44 -11.10
CA SER A 186 -2.89 -2.40 -10.40
C SER A 186 -1.63 -2.76 -11.19
N GLU A 187 -1.79 -3.07 -12.48
CA GLU A 187 -0.66 -3.43 -13.36
C GLU A 187 0.35 -2.29 -13.49
N ARG A 188 -0.17 -1.06 -13.64
CA ARG A 188 0.65 0.13 -13.80
C ARG A 188 1.37 0.48 -12.51
N LEU A 189 0.64 0.47 -11.39
CA LEU A 189 1.18 0.73 -10.07
C LEU A 189 2.28 -0.27 -9.71
N ASN A 190 2.07 -1.55 -10.01
CA ASN A 190 3.10 -2.57 -9.81
C ASN A 190 4.34 -2.29 -10.67
N ARG A 191 4.18 -2.09 -11.99
CA ARG A 191 5.29 -1.86 -12.93
C ARG A 191 6.07 -0.58 -12.64
N GLU A 192 5.39 0.50 -12.29
CA GLU A 192 6.01 1.82 -12.18
C GLU A 192 6.49 2.14 -10.77
N VAL A 193 5.96 1.48 -9.74
CA VAL A 193 6.23 1.82 -8.34
C VAL A 193 6.62 0.58 -7.53
N LEU A 194 5.72 -0.39 -7.36
CA LEU A 194 5.84 -1.40 -6.30
C LEU A 194 6.86 -2.51 -6.59
N SER A 195 7.17 -2.74 -7.86
CA SER A 195 8.24 -3.65 -8.29
C SER A 195 9.63 -3.02 -8.26
N LYS A 196 9.74 -1.70 -8.01
CA LYS A 196 11.02 -1.01 -7.96
C LYS A 196 11.65 -1.11 -6.58
N TRP A 197 12.95 -1.35 -6.56
CA TRP A 197 13.75 -1.27 -5.35
C TRP A 197 13.79 0.16 -4.84
N THR A 198 13.41 0.34 -3.58
CA THR A 198 13.54 1.62 -2.86
C THR A 198 14.74 1.55 -1.92
N PRO A 199 15.33 2.70 -1.51
CA PRO A 199 16.37 2.70 -0.48
C PRO A 199 15.95 1.99 0.81
N ALA A 200 14.67 2.12 1.19
CA ALA A 200 14.09 1.40 2.33
C ALA A 200 14.14 -0.13 2.12
N ALA A 201 13.67 -0.61 0.96
CA ALA A 201 13.71 -2.03 0.62
C ALA A 201 15.14 -2.59 0.56
N VAL A 202 16.10 -1.83 0.01
CA VAL A 202 17.53 -2.20 0.03
C VAL A 202 18.03 -2.30 1.47
N THR A 203 17.70 -1.32 2.31
CA THR A 203 18.10 -1.30 3.72
C THR A 203 17.53 -2.53 4.46
N HIS A 204 16.24 -2.82 4.28
CA HIS A 204 15.60 -4.01 4.85
C HIS A 204 16.27 -5.30 4.37
N ALA A 205 16.53 -5.44 3.08
CA ALA A 205 17.22 -6.62 2.54
C ALA A 205 18.64 -6.79 3.10
N THR A 206 19.40 -5.69 3.22
CA THR A 206 20.78 -5.72 3.77
C THR A 206 20.85 -5.99 5.27
N GLN A 207 19.84 -5.56 6.02
CA GLN A 207 19.74 -5.82 7.47
C GLN A 207 19.08 -7.16 7.78
N GLY A 208 18.36 -7.71 6.80
CA GLY A 208 17.58 -8.92 6.90
C GLY A 208 18.42 -10.19 6.92
N HIS A 209 17.76 -11.28 7.29
CA HIS A 209 18.33 -12.62 7.39
C HIS A 209 18.91 -13.10 6.05
N CYS A 210 18.25 -12.78 4.93
CA CYS A 210 18.61 -13.29 3.62
C CYS A 210 20.00 -12.88 3.13
N MET A 211 20.44 -11.64 3.38
CA MET A 211 21.80 -11.23 2.97
C MET A 211 22.86 -11.90 3.83
N ARG A 212 22.60 -12.12 5.13
CA ARG A 212 23.52 -12.85 6.00
C ARG A 212 23.60 -14.33 5.64
N GLU A 213 22.48 -14.95 5.30
CA GLU A 213 22.46 -16.33 4.79
C GLU A 213 23.16 -16.44 3.45
N LEU A 214 22.99 -15.45 2.56
CA LEU A 214 23.68 -15.42 1.28
C LEU A 214 25.19 -15.30 1.48
N GLU A 215 25.65 -14.41 2.37
CA GLU A 215 27.06 -14.28 2.74
C GLU A 215 27.61 -15.59 3.31
N ALA A 216 26.90 -16.21 4.25
CA ALA A 216 27.30 -17.49 4.84
C ALA A 216 27.37 -18.62 3.78
N ALA A 217 26.34 -18.75 2.95
CA ALA A 217 26.30 -19.75 1.88
C ALA A 217 27.38 -19.52 0.83
N TRP A 218 27.72 -18.26 0.54
CA TRP A 218 28.80 -17.88 -0.36
C TRP A 218 30.17 -18.28 0.21
N ASP A 219 30.43 -17.97 1.48
CA ASP A 219 31.68 -18.31 2.16
C ASP A 219 31.87 -19.84 2.31
N GLU A 220 30.78 -20.56 2.60
CA GLU A 220 30.76 -22.03 2.60
C GLU A 220 31.10 -22.59 1.22
N SER A 221 30.55 -22.00 0.15
CA SER A 221 30.81 -22.41 -1.23
C SER A 221 32.27 -22.18 -1.62
N ILE A 222 32.85 -21.02 -1.28
CA ILE A 222 34.28 -20.74 -1.51
C ILE A 222 35.15 -21.76 -0.77
N THR A 223 34.82 -22.05 0.49
CA THR A 223 35.56 -23.03 1.31
C THR A 223 35.50 -24.42 0.69
N ALA A 224 34.33 -24.86 0.23
CA ALA A 224 34.15 -26.16 -0.43
C ALA A 224 34.99 -26.28 -1.70
N VAL A 225 34.96 -25.26 -2.57
CA VAL A 225 35.75 -25.23 -3.81
C VAL A 225 37.26 -25.26 -3.51
N THR A 226 37.71 -24.51 -2.50
CA THR A 226 39.13 -24.46 -2.11
C THR A 226 39.62 -25.84 -1.62
N ARG A 227 38.83 -26.51 -0.77
CA ARG A 227 39.14 -27.88 -0.31
C ARG A 227 39.21 -28.89 -1.46
N MET A 228 38.31 -28.79 -2.44
CA MET A 228 38.33 -29.66 -3.62
C MET A 228 39.61 -29.47 -4.45
N ALA A 229 40.05 -28.23 -4.63
CA ALA A 229 41.29 -27.91 -5.34
C ALA A 229 42.54 -28.44 -4.62
N GLU A 230 42.56 -28.40 -3.29
CA GLU A 230 43.64 -28.98 -2.48
C GLU A 230 43.65 -30.52 -2.59
N CYS A 231 42.50 -31.19 -2.48
CA CYS A 231 42.41 -32.63 -2.65
C CYS A 231 42.84 -33.09 -4.07
N GLN A 232 42.54 -32.32 -5.11
CA GLN A 232 42.98 -32.64 -6.48
C GLN A 232 44.49 -32.49 -6.66
N LYS A 233 45.15 -31.55 -5.98
CA LYS A 233 46.62 -31.45 -5.98
C LYS A 233 47.27 -32.65 -5.31
N VAL A 234 46.71 -33.15 -4.22
CA VAL A 234 47.21 -34.34 -3.52
C VAL A 234 47.09 -35.60 -4.38
N ILE A 235 46.03 -35.73 -5.18
CA ILE A 235 45.81 -36.88 -6.06
C ILE A 235 46.65 -36.80 -7.35
N GLY A 236 47.06 -35.60 -7.78
CA GLY A 236 47.88 -35.40 -8.98
C GLY A 236 49.40 -35.54 -8.76
N GLU A 237 49.84 -35.76 -7.52
CA GLU A 237 51.26 -35.97 -7.16
C GLU A 237 51.62 -37.45 -6.88
N GLU A 238 50.70 -38.39 -7.10
CA GLU A 238 50.97 -39.85 -7.23
C GLU A 238 51.15 -40.27 -8.70
#